data_AF-A0A1A8WPQ7-F1
#
_entry.id   AF-A0A1A8WPQ7-F1
#
_cell.length_a   1.000
_cell.length_b   1.000
_cell.length_c   1.000
_cell.angle_alpha   90.00
_cell.angle_beta   90.00
_cell.angle_gamma   90.00
#
_symmetry.space_group_name_H-M   'P 1'
#
loop_
_entity.id
_entity.type
_entity.pdbx_description
1 polymer ?
#
loop_
_entity_poly.entity_id
_entity_poly.type
_entity_poly.pdbx_seq_one_letter_code
_entity_poly.pdbx_strand_id
1 'polypeptide(L)'
;MENRNEVLKSKLSSFDFDLKLNNSVTNCEYCSVCEIVDQNIRNEPWFKIFCYQFARNVQTVYEIIQISTHLREKHCKTLTYWIRDKIKNFYEKNKVDMKNVNVISELSKVWEEINSSKCKGQSNLCESSISKQSTNLEEMKNKKKMSAYCENYDELKSLLTKPYVNSECHIYYSYFKESFYEFSKIAKENNEKCLEIKECSRFCDNTDPNNLINIANCKVVLISKDNDEYIEKKKCDTLKEQAVAAKTCESKEVQIPQFTFSDNRAIILILFSLWGIFLSFLFLYKMTPFRSWISNKLGKKKILRDNFNEQSDDETLDVDYETADRNMQNTGYNIIYNSDWNSPR
;
A
#
# COMPACT_ATOMS: atom_id res chain seq x y z
N MET A 1 -3.57 -2.95 -21.05
CA MET A 1 -3.89 -1.90 -20.06
C MET A 1 -2.72 -1.64 -19.12
N GLU A 2 -2.08 -2.67 -18.57
CA GLU A 2 -0.97 -2.54 -17.62
C GLU A 2 0.21 -1.69 -18.15
N ASN A 3 0.68 -1.95 -19.37
CA ASN A 3 1.74 -1.14 -20.01
C ASN A 3 1.35 0.34 -20.17
N ARG A 4 0.09 0.63 -20.56
CA ARG A 4 -0.39 2.02 -20.71
C ARG A 4 -0.36 2.76 -19.37
N ASN A 5 -0.76 2.11 -18.28
CA ASN A 5 -0.77 2.75 -16.96
C ASN A 5 0.63 3.05 -16.46
N GLU A 6 1.59 2.12 -16.61
CA GLU A 6 2.98 2.34 -16.19
C GLU A 6 3.64 3.49 -16.97
N VAL A 7 3.44 3.53 -18.28
CA VAL A 7 3.93 4.62 -19.14
C VAL A 7 3.37 5.98 -18.69
N LEU A 8 2.05 6.10 -18.55
CA LEU A 8 1.41 7.35 -18.14
C LEU A 8 1.82 7.77 -16.72
N LYS A 9 1.85 6.83 -15.78
CA LYS A 9 2.27 7.04 -14.39
C LYS A 9 3.70 7.58 -14.29
N SER A 10 4.59 7.14 -15.16
CA SER A 10 6.00 7.55 -15.12
C SER A 10 6.24 9.03 -15.47
N LYS A 11 5.29 9.68 -16.15
CA LYS A 11 5.42 11.07 -16.63
C LYS A 11 4.35 12.01 -16.11
N LEU A 12 3.13 11.54 -15.91
CA LEU A 12 1.99 12.39 -15.58
C LEU A 12 1.69 12.34 -14.08
N SER A 13 2.10 13.38 -13.36
CA SER A 13 1.95 13.49 -11.90
C SER A 13 0.50 13.36 -11.45
N SER A 14 -0.44 14.02 -12.14
CA SER A 14 -1.86 13.93 -11.80
C SER A 14 -2.40 12.51 -11.98
N PHE A 15 -1.89 11.76 -12.95
CA PHE A 15 -2.30 10.37 -13.21
C PHE A 15 -1.71 9.42 -12.16
N ASP A 16 -0.43 9.58 -11.83
CA ASP A 16 0.23 8.81 -10.76
C ASP A 16 -0.45 9.03 -9.40
N PHE A 17 -0.80 10.28 -9.07
CA PHE A 17 -1.51 10.60 -7.83
C PHE A 17 -2.86 9.87 -7.73
N ASP A 18 -3.67 9.88 -8.80
CA ASP A 18 -4.95 9.18 -8.84
C ASP A 18 -4.82 7.66 -8.64
N LEU A 19 -3.77 7.06 -9.20
CA LEU A 19 -3.44 5.65 -8.97
C LEU A 19 -3.04 5.41 -7.52
N LYS A 20 -2.15 6.26 -6.97
CA LYS A 20 -1.69 6.16 -5.58
C LYS A 20 -2.84 6.11 -4.59
N LEU A 21 -3.89 6.92 -4.78
CA LEU A 21 -5.05 6.93 -3.87
C LEU A 21 -5.75 5.55 -3.74
N ASN A 22 -5.62 4.67 -4.74
CA ASN A 22 -6.25 3.36 -4.75
C ASN A 22 -5.31 2.20 -4.42
N ASN A 23 -4.01 2.44 -4.24
CA ASN A 23 -3.06 1.41 -3.84
C ASN A 23 -3.43 0.76 -2.49
N SER A 24 -2.97 -0.46 -2.30
CA SER A 24 -3.05 -1.16 -1.02
C SER A 24 -2.24 -0.43 0.05
N VAL A 25 -2.68 -0.56 1.31
CA VAL A 25 -1.97 -0.01 2.45
C VAL A 25 -0.85 -0.97 2.84
N THR A 26 0.40 -0.57 2.60
CA THR A 26 1.59 -1.35 2.98
C THR A 26 2.30 -0.72 4.18
N ASN A 27 2.57 0.58 4.10
CA ASN A 27 3.09 1.41 5.18
C ASN A 27 2.12 2.58 5.42
N CYS A 28 1.88 2.91 6.68
CA CYS A 28 0.95 3.97 7.06
C CYS A 28 1.25 4.46 8.48
N GLU A 29 1.90 5.61 8.58
CA GLU A 29 2.27 6.21 9.86
C GLU A 29 1.03 6.68 10.65
N TYR A 30 -0.01 7.08 9.92
CA TYR A 30 -1.21 7.69 10.49
C TYR A 30 -2.36 6.71 10.73
N CYS A 31 -2.20 5.42 10.42
CA CYS A 31 -3.29 4.46 10.50
C CYS A 31 -3.78 4.21 11.93
N SER A 32 -2.93 4.39 12.94
CA SER A 32 -3.35 4.30 14.35
C SER A 32 -4.36 5.38 14.73
N VAL A 33 -4.43 6.49 13.99
CA VAL A 33 -5.39 7.57 14.23
C VAL A 33 -6.83 7.11 13.95
N CYS A 34 -7.02 6.12 13.08
CA CYS A 34 -8.34 5.52 12.87
C CYS A 34 -8.94 4.89 14.12
N GLU A 35 -8.15 4.70 15.18
CA GLU A 35 -8.66 4.20 16.45
C GLU A 35 -9.51 5.23 17.22
N ILE A 36 -9.52 6.51 16.85
CA ILE A 36 -10.33 7.53 17.55
C ILE A 36 -11.82 7.50 17.15
N VAL A 37 -12.16 6.77 16.09
CA VAL A 37 -13.50 6.71 15.51
C VAL A 37 -14.49 5.98 16.44
N ASP A 38 -15.78 6.31 16.31
CA ASP A 38 -16.90 5.65 16.98
C ASP A 38 -16.78 4.11 16.97
N GLN A 39 -16.93 3.50 18.15
CA GLN A 39 -16.78 2.06 18.35
C GLN A 39 -17.77 1.22 17.52
N ASN A 40 -18.94 1.78 17.18
CA ASN A 40 -19.97 1.11 16.39
C ASN A 40 -19.58 0.91 14.92
N ILE A 41 -18.57 1.65 14.42
CA ILE A 41 -18.10 1.54 13.04
C ILE A 41 -16.62 1.21 12.92
N ARG A 42 -15.79 1.61 13.90
CA ARG A 42 -14.33 1.43 13.87
C ARG A 42 -13.92 -0.03 13.64
N ASN A 43 -14.65 -0.97 14.24
CA ASN A 43 -14.35 -2.40 14.15
C ASN A 43 -14.98 -3.09 12.92
N GLU A 44 -15.79 -2.38 12.14
CA GLU A 44 -16.34 -2.92 10.90
C GLU A 44 -15.20 -3.12 9.88
N PRO A 45 -14.99 -4.35 9.36
CA PRO A 45 -13.83 -4.64 8.51
C PRO A 45 -13.69 -3.70 7.31
N TRP A 46 -14.81 -3.35 6.66
CA TRP A 46 -14.82 -2.45 5.51
C TRP A 46 -14.39 -1.03 5.90
N PHE A 47 -14.86 -0.52 7.05
CA PHE A 47 -14.54 0.83 7.50
C PHE A 47 -13.09 0.89 7.97
N LYS A 48 -12.60 -0.14 8.66
CA LYS A 48 -11.20 -0.22 9.08
C LYS A 48 -10.25 -0.17 7.88
N ILE A 49 -10.52 -0.96 6.84
CA ILE A 49 -9.75 -0.93 5.59
C ILE A 49 -9.82 0.45 4.93
N PHE A 50 -11.02 1.02 4.86
CA PHE A 50 -11.23 2.33 4.24
C PHE A 50 -10.53 3.46 5.00
N CYS A 51 -10.63 3.48 6.33
CA CYS A 51 -9.98 4.47 7.17
C CYS A 51 -8.45 4.38 7.06
N TYR A 52 -7.88 3.17 7.03
CA TYR A 52 -6.44 2.99 6.84
C TYR A 52 -5.99 3.49 5.47
N GLN A 53 -6.77 3.22 4.43
CA GLN A 53 -6.49 3.75 3.10
C GLN A 53 -6.59 5.28 3.06
N PHE A 54 -7.59 5.85 3.73
CA PHE A 54 -7.75 7.28 3.89
C PHE A 54 -6.56 7.92 4.63
N ALA A 55 -6.19 7.42 5.80
CA ALA A 55 -5.07 7.94 6.59
C ALA A 55 -3.75 7.91 5.80
N ARG A 56 -3.50 6.81 5.07
CA ARG A 56 -2.35 6.70 4.15
C ARG A 56 -2.43 7.72 3.01
N ASN A 57 -3.61 7.95 2.44
CA ASN A 57 -3.80 8.94 1.38
C ASN A 57 -3.58 10.38 1.89
N VAL A 58 -3.99 10.70 3.12
CA VAL A 58 -3.69 11.98 3.77
C VAL A 58 -2.18 12.16 3.90
N GLN A 59 -1.45 11.12 4.34
CA GLN A 59 0.01 11.12 4.39
C GLN A 59 0.62 11.39 3.00
N THR A 60 0.18 10.66 1.97
CA THR A 60 0.65 10.85 0.59
C THR A 60 0.43 12.28 0.08
N VAL A 61 -0.72 12.88 0.41
CA VAL A 61 -1.05 14.26 0.05
C VAL A 61 -0.06 15.24 0.70
N TYR A 62 0.25 15.08 1.98
CA TYR A 62 1.17 15.97 2.68
C TYR A 62 2.63 15.82 2.26
N GLU A 63 3.07 14.59 1.96
CA GLU A 63 4.39 14.36 1.36
C GLU A 63 4.55 15.09 0.03
N ILE A 64 3.53 15.06 -0.84
CA ILE A 64 3.55 15.75 -2.14
C ILE A 64 3.50 17.27 -1.96
N ILE A 65 2.62 17.77 -1.11
CA ILE A 65 2.41 19.21 -0.93
C ILE A 65 3.62 19.89 -0.27
N GLN A 66 4.36 19.16 0.56
CA GLN A 66 5.60 19.65 1.13
C GLN A 66 6.65 19.97 0.05
N ILE A 67 6.63 19.23 -1.07
CA ILE A 67 7.53 19.43 -2.22
C ILE A 67 6.93 20.43 -3.22
N SER A 68 5.63 20.31 -3.50
CA SER A 68 4.92 21.04 -4.55
C SER A 68 3.72 21.79 -3.99
N THR A 69 3.98 22.89 -3.27
CA THR A 69 2.94 23.67 -2.57
C THR A 69 1.85 24.22 -3.49
N HIS A 70 2.17 24.49 -4.76
CA HIS A 70 1.20 24.94 -5.77
C HIS A 70 0.10 23.89 -6.02
N LEU A 71 0.40 22.60 -5.88
CA LEU A 71 -0.57 21.51 -6.08
C LEU A 71 -1.47 21.24 -4.87
N ARG A 72 -1.30 21.99 -3.77
CA ARG A 72 -2.04 21.81 -2.51
C ARG A 72 -3.55 21.75 -2.73
N GLU A 73 -4.11 22.82 -3.29
CA GLU A 73 -5.54 22.94 -3.45
C GLU A 73 -6.12 21.79 -4.29
N LYS A 74 -5.43 21.43 -5.37
CA LYS A 74 -5.82 20.33 -6.25
C LYS A 74 -5.80 18.99 -5.54
N HIS A 75 -4.69 18.62 -4.90
CA HIS A 75 -4.56 17.30 -4.26
C HIS A 75 -5.53 17.16 -3.08
N CYS A 76 -5.74 18.22 -2.29
CA CYS A 76 -6.75 18.23 -1.23
C CYS A 76 -8.16 18.00 -1.81
N LYS A 77 -8.56 18.75 -2.86
CA LYS A 77 -9.88 18.57 -3.50
C LYS A 77 -10.04 17.17 -4.12
N THR A 78 -8.97 16.63 -4.70
CA THR A 78 -8.95 15.29 -5.29
C THR A 78 -9.13 14.22 -4.22
N LEU A 79 -8.47 14.36 -3.07
CA LEU A 79 -8.66 13.47 -1.92
C LEU A 79 -10.10 13.54 -1.40
N THR A 80 -10.68 14.73 -1.24
CA THR A 80 -12.09 14.86 -0.82
C THR A 80 -13.04 14.21 -1.80
N TYR A 81 -12.85 14.41 -3.11
CA TYR A 81 -13.64 13.74 -4.13
C TYR A 81 -13.54 12.21 -3.98
N TRP A 82 -12.32 11.69 -3.85
CA TRP A 82 -12.06 10.26 -3.70
C TRP A 82 -12.78 9.67 -2.48
N ILE A 83 -12.77 10.36 -1.33
CA ILE A 83 -13.50 9.94 -0.11
C ILE A 83 -14.99 9.84 -0.39
N ARG A 84 -15.58 10.90 -0.95
CA ARG A 84 -17.04 10.96 -1.22
C ARG A 84 -17.47 9.93 -2.25
N ASP A 85 -16.68 9.74 -3.30
CA ASP A 85 -16.92 8.74 -4.34
C ASP A 85 -16.85 7.31 -3.77
N LYS A 86 -15.84 7.00 -2.96
CA LYS A 86 -15.70 5.70 -2.28
C LYS A 86 -16.89 5.39 -1.37
N ILE A 87 -17.30 6.37 -0.57
CA ILE A 87 -18.44 6.25 0.34
C ILE A 87 -19.73 5.99 -0.44
N LYS A 88 -20.01 6.81 -1.45
CA LYS A 88 -21.20 6.64 -2.30
C LYS A 88 -21.22 5.26 -2.96
N ASN A 89 -20.12 4.88 -3.61
CA ASN A 89 -20.00 3.59 -4.30
C ASN A 89 -20.15 2.39 -3.34
N PHE A 90 -19.63 2.51 -2.12
CA PHE A 90 -19.79 1.47 -1.11
C PHE A 90 -21.26 1.27 -0.74
N TYR A 91 -22.01 2.34 -0.49
CA TYR A 91 -23.41 2.25 -0.11
C TYR A 91 -24.30 1.78 -1.26
N GLU A 92 -24.11 2.33 -2.46
CA GLU A 92 -24.88 1.93 -3.64
C GLU A 92 -24.71 0.44 -3.96
N LYS A 93 -23.49 -0.09 -3.84
CA LYS A 93 -23.20 -1.51 -4.12
C LYS A 93 -23.74 -2.45 -3.06
N ASN A 94 -23.64 -2.08 -1.79
CA ASN A 94 -23.98 -2.98 -0.69
C ASN A 94 -25.44 -2.83 -0.21
N LYS A 95 -26.19 -1.82 -0.69
CA LYS A 95 -27.55 -1.49 -0.21
C LYS A 95 -27.63 -1.39 1.32
N VAL A 96 -26.52 -0.99 1.94
CA VAL A 96 -26.39 -0.88 3.40
C VAL A 96 -26.96 0.47 3.80
N ASP A 97 -27.99 0.44 4.64
CA ASP A 97 -28.48 1.64 5.29
C ASP A 97 -27.42 2.15 6.28
N MET A 98 -27.30 3.47 6.42
CA MET A 98 -26.37 4.04 7.40
C MET A 98 -26.79 3.50 8.76
N LYS A 99 -25.99 2.59 9.35
CA LYS A 99 -25.88 2.55 10.82
C LYS A 99 -25.80 4.02 11.26
N ASN A 100 -26.48 4.43 12.33
CA ASN A 100 -26.68 5.83 12.77
C ASN A 100 -25.40 6.73 12.89
N VAL A 101 -24.24 6.22 12.49
CA VAL A 101 -22.94 6.85 12.41
C VAL A 101 -22.72 7.50 11.04
N ASN A 102 -22.43 8.80 11.05
CA ASN A 102 -22.03 9.55 9.86
C ASN A 102 -20.55 9.33 9.53
N VAL A 103 -20.25 8.49 8.54
CA VAL A 103 -18.88 8.18 8.09
C VAL A 103 -18.05 9.41 7.74
N ILE A 104 -18.66 10.43 7.10
CA ILE A 104 -17.94 11.66 6.73
C ILE A 104 -17.48 12.40 7.99
N SER A 105 -18.31 12.41 9.04
CA SER A 105 -17.97 13.00 10.33
C SER A 105 -16.80 12.25 10.97
N GLU A 106 -16.86 10.91 11.00
CA GLU A 106 -15.79 10.10 11.59
C GLU A 106 -14.45 10.26 10.86
N LEU A 107 -14.44 10.33 9.53
CA LEU A 107 -13.22 10.59 8.76
C LEU A 107 -12.71 12.02 8.95
N SER A 108 -13.60 13.00 9.17
CA SER A 108 -13.20 14.38 9.47
C SER A 108 -12.43 14.44 10.79
N LYS A 109 -12.87 13.70 11.82
CA LYS A 109 -12.12 13.57 13.09
C LYS A 109 -10.71 13.02 12.87
N VAL A 110 -10.60 11.95 12.06
CA VAL A 110 -9.29 11.35 11.73
C VAL A 110 -8.39 12.35 11.01
N TRP A 111 -8.92 13.12 10.07
CA TRP A 111 -8.14 14.15 9.37
C TRP A 111 -7.69 15.27 10.31
N GLU A 112 -8.59 15.76 11.17
CA GLU A 112 -8.29 16.78 12.17
C GLU A 112 -7.18 16.34 13.12
N GLU A 113 -7.23 15.09 13.59
CA GLU A 113 -6.21 14.53 14.46
C GLU A 113 -4.85 14.38 13.75
N ILE A 114 -4.83 13.95 12.48
CA ILE A 114 -3.59 13.94 11.69
C ILE A 114 -3.01 15.35 11.56
N ASN A 115 -3.86 16.35 11.27
CA ASN A 115 -3.45 17.74 11.14
C ASN A 115 -2.88 18.31 12.44
N SER A 116 -3.47 17.95 13.59
CA SER A 116 -3.13 18.51 14.90
C SER A 116 -1.90 17.86 15.54
N SER A 117 -1.77 16.53 15.45
CA SER A 117 -0.75 15.77 16.18
C SER A 117 0.42 15.32 15.31
N LYS A 118 0.19 15.03 14.03
CA LYS A 118 1.22 14.51 13.12
C LYS A 118 1.80 15.56 12.17
N CYS A 119 1.00 16.54 11.77
CA CYS A 119 1.43 17.61 10.87
C CYS A 119 1.54 19.00 11.56
N LYS A 120 1.77 19.00 12.87
CA LYS A 120 1.81 20.22 13.69
C LYS A 120 2.86 21.21 13.17
N GLY A 121 2.42 22.43 12.86
CA GLY A 121 3.30 23.52 12.40
C GLY A 121 3.49 23.61 10.87
N GLN A 122 2.84 22.76 10.08
CA GLN A 122 2.83 22.89 8.63
C GLN A 122 1.87 24.00 8.17
N SER A 123 2.33 24.91 7.30
CA SER A 123 1.54 26.02 6.76
C SER A 123 0.61 25.62 5.59
N ASN A 124 0.76 24.38 5.07
CA ASN A 124 0.12 23.92 3.84
C ASN A 124 -0.86 22.76 4.05
N LEU A 125 -1.59 22.76 5.16
CA LEU A 125 -2.57 21.73 5.46
C LEU A 125 -3.81 21.84 4.58
N CYS A 126 -4.42 20.69 4.29
CA CYS A 126 -5.73 20.62 3.69
C CYS A 126 -6.81 21.00 4.72
N GLU A 127 -7.92 21.56 4.27
CA GLU A 127 -9.10 21.72 5.11
C GLU A 127 -9.66 20.33 5.49
N SER A 128 -9.56 19.98 6.77
CA SER A 128 -9.95 18.68 7.32
C SER A 128 -11.47 18.47 7.43
N SER A 129 -12.25 19.55 7.34
CA SER A 129 -13.71 19.51 7.45
C SER A 129 -14.33 19.05 6.11
N ILE A 130 -14.37 17.74 5.88
CA ILE A 130 -14.97 17.14 4.66
C ILE A 130 -16.42 17.60 4.47
N SER A 131 -17.15 17.79 5.58
CA SER A 131 -18.53 18.25 5.64
C SER A 131 -18.77 19.66 5.07
N LYS A 132 -17.78 20.57 5.17
CA LYS A 132 -17.88 21.95 4.66
C LYS A 132 -17.65 22.05 3.15
N GLN A 133 -17.06 21.00 2.56
CA GLN A 133 -16.80 20.95 1.13
C GLN A 133 -18.04 20.56 0.34
N SER A 134 -18.05 20.89 -0.95
CA SER A 134 -19.18 20.60 -1.86
C SER A 134 -19.66 19.15 -1.76
N THR A 135 -20.97 18.96 -1.73
CA THR A 135 -21.63 17.65 -1.74
C THR A 135 -21.96 17.18 -3.15
N ASN A 136 -21.87 18.06 -4.16
CA ASN A 136 -22.18 17.73 -5.54
C ASN A 136 -21.03 16.91 -6.17
N LEU A 137 -21.18 15.59 -6.14
CA LEU A 137 -20.13 14.67 -6.58
C LEU A 137 -19.79 14.82 -8.08
N GLU A 138 -20.78 15.12 -8.92
CA GLU A 138 -20.53 15.30 -10.37
C GLU A 138 -19.74 16.58 -10.63
N GLU A 139 -20.04 17.65 -9.91
CA GLU A 139 -19.22 18.87 -9.97
C GLU A 139 -17.78 18.60 -9.51
N MET A 140 -17.60 17.90 -8.40
CA MET A 140 -16.26 17.57 -7.89
C MET A 140 -15.47 16.73 -8.90
N LYS A 141 -16.12 15.75 -9.52
CA LYS A 141 -15.56 14.91 -10.58
C LYS A 141 -15.13 15.75 -11.78
N ASN A 142 -15.98 16.68 -12.22
CA ASN A 142 -15.68 17.59 -13.32
C ASN A 142 -14.50 18.52 -12.99
N LYS A 143 -14.47 19.12 -11.80
CA LYS A 143 -13.34 19.93 -11.32
C LYS A 143 -12.03 19.13 -11.27
N LYS A 144 -12.09 17.87 -10.81
CA LYS A 144 -10.94 16.94 -10.82
C LYS A 144 -10.44 16.68 -12.24
N LYS A 145 -11.33 16.32 -13.18
CA LYS A 145 -10.98 16.07 -14.59
C LYS A 145 -10.36 17.29 -15.25
N MET A 146 -10.95 18.48 -15.03
CA MET A 146 -10.39 19.74 -15.54
C MET A 146 -8.98 19.98 -15.01
N SER A 147 -8.81 19.92 -13.69
CA SER A 147 -7.49 20.13 -13.05
C SER A 147 -6.45 19.10 -13.50
N ALA A 148 -6.86 17.85 -13.79
CA ALA A 148 -5.97 16.81 -14.31
C ALA A 148 -5.48 17.13 -15.72
N TYR A 149 -6.37 17.60 -16.60
CA TYR A 149 -5.99 18.00 -17.96
C TYR A 149 -4.98 19.15 -17.95
N CYS A 150 -5.25 20.21 -17.19
CA CYS A 150 -4.41 21.41 -17.17
C CYS A 150 -3.01 21.15 -16.60
N GLU A 151 -2.90 20.34 -15.53
CA GLU A 151 -1.59 19.96 -14.95
C GLU A 151 -0.78 19.12 -15.94
N ASN A 152 -1.42 18.14 -16.59
CA ASN A 152 -0.72 17.22 -17.49
C ASN A 152 -0.37 17.84 -18.85
N TYR A 153 -0.97 18.98 -19.21
CA TYR A 153 -0.89 19.52 -20.57
C TYR A 153 0.54 19.86 -21.00
N ASP A 154 1.32 20.51 -20.15
CA ASP A 154 2.67 20.96 -20.53
C ASP A 154 3.65 19.79 -20.65
N GLU A 155 3.53 18.77 -19.80
CA GLU A 155 4.29 17.53 -19.93
C GLU A 155 3.87 16.77 -21.20
N LEU A 156 2.56 16.66 -21.47
CA LEU A 156 2.06 16.04 -22.71
C LEU A 156 2.53 16.80 -23.95
N LYS A 157 2.53 18.14 -23.93
CA LYS A 157 3.11 18.96 -24.99
C LYS A 157 4.57 18.59 -25.24
N SER A 158 5.37 18.53 -24.18
CA SER A 158 6.79 18.15 -24.24
C SER A 158 6.96 16.76 -24.87
N LEU A 159 6.13 15.78 -24.47
CA LEU A 159 6.20 14.41 -24.96
C LEU A 159 5.73 14.26 -26.42
N LEU A 160 4.70 15.01 -26.83
CA LEU A 160 4.08 14.90 -28.16
C LEU A 160 4.78 15.70 -29.26
N THR A 161 5.60 16.68 -28.87
CA THR A 161 6.32 17.58 -29.80
C THR A 161 7.82 17.28 -29.89
N LYS A 162 8.29 16.18 -29.27
CA LYS A 162 9.70 15.79 -29.36
C LYS A 162 10.14 15.60 -30.82
N PRO A 163 11.36 16.02 -31.21
CA PRO A 163 11.86 15.87 -32.57
C PRO A 163 11.94 14.41 -33.04
N TYR A 164 12.05 13.47 -32.10
CA TYR A 164 12.06 12.03 -32.36
C TYR A 164 10.83 11.36 -31.73
N VAL A 165 10.27 10.37 -32.42
CA VAL A 165 9.11 9.62 -31.96
C VAL A 165 9.54 8.54 -30.97
N ASN A 166 9.13 8.68 -29.71
CA ASN A 166 9.25 7.61 -28.71
C ASN A 166 8.29 6.46 -29.09
N SER A 167 8.69 5.19 -28.90
CA SER A 167 7.81 4.02 -29.07
C SER A 167 6.50 4.14 -28.28
N GLU A 168 6.53 4.81 -27.13
CA GLU A 168 5.38 5.04 -26.26
C GLU A 168 4.51 6.23 -26.70
N CYS A 169 4.90 6.98 -27.73
CA CYS A 169 4.28 8.27 -28.00
C CYS A 169 2.79 8.17 -28.39
N HIS A 170 2.40 7.05 -29.00
CA HIS A 170 1.00 6.73 -29.27
C HIS A 170 0.14 6.64 -27.99
N ILE A 171 0.73 6.22 -26.86
CA ILE A 171 0.05 6.13 -25.56
C ILE A 171 -0.26 7.54 -25.04
N TYR A 172 0.73 8.43 -25.06
CA TYR A 172 0.54 9.82 -24.67
C TYR A 172 -0.46 10.52 -25.58
N TYR A 173 -0.41 10.27 -26.90
CA TYR A 173 -1.35 10.88 -27.85
C TYR A 173 -2.79 10.40 -27.62
N SER A 174 -2.99 9.08 -27.41
CA SER A 174 -4.31 8.53 -27.09
C SER A 174 -4.86 9.14 -25.80
N TYR A 175 -4.05 9.19 -24.75
CA TYR A 175 -4.45 9.77 -23.47
C TYR A 175 -4.78 11.26 -23.58
N PHE A 176 -3.94 12.03 -24.28
CA PHE A 176 -4.18 13.45 -24.52
C PHE A 176 -5.48 13.68 -25.28
N LYS A 177 -5.72 12.93 -26.36
CA LYS A 177 -6.93 13.05 -27.17
C LYS A 177 -8.19 12.74 -26.37
N GLU A 178 -8.19 11.66 -25.59
CA GLU A 178 -9.29 11.32 -24.68
C GLU A 178 -9.53 12.43 -23.65
N SER A 179 -8.47 12.89 -22.97
CA SER A 179 -8.55 13.94 -21.94
C SER A 179 -8.99 15.28 -22.53
N PHE A 180 -8.56 15.61 -23.74
CA PHE A 180 -8.97 16.81 -24.46
C PHE A 180 -10.47 16.83 -24.72
N TYR A 181 -11.04 15.73 -25.24
CA TYR A 181 -12.47 15.68 -25.52
C TYR A 181 -13.31 15.77 -24.24
N GLU A 182 -12.88 15.08 -23.18
CA GLU A 182 -13.54 15.17 -21.88
C GLU A 182 -13.48 16.59 -21.33
N PHE A 183 -12.29 17.22 -21.33
CA PHE A 183 -12.10 18.59 -20.87
C PHE A 183 -12.95 19.57 -21.66
N SER A 184 -12.89 19.51 -23.00
CA SER A 184 -13.60 20.42 -23.89
C SER A 184 -15.10 20.37 -23.67
N LYS A 185 -15.67 19.17 -23.48
CA LYS A 185 -17.08 19.01 -23.15
C LYS A 185 -17.42 19.66 -21.81
N ILE A 186 -16.66 19.33 -20.76
CA ILE A 186 -16.92 19.81 -19.39
C ILE A 186 -16.78 21.34 -19.31
N ALA A 187 -15.72 21.90 -19.89
CA ALA A 187 -15.43 23.33 -19.88
C ALA A 187 -16.50 24.13 -20.66
N LYS A 188 -16.98 23.60 -21.79
CA LYS A 188 -18.08 24.22 -22.55
C LYS A 188 -19.38 24.29 -21.74
N GLU A 189 -19.70 23.22 -21.01
CA GLU A 189 -20.90 23.14 -20.18
C GLU A 189 -20.76 23.94 -18.86
N ASN A 190 -19.54 24.17 -18.38
CA ASN A 190 -19.25 24.76 -17.06
C ASN A 190 -18.10 25.78 -17.10
N ASN A 191 -18.16 26.76 -18.02
CA ASN A 191 -17.04 27.68 -18.24
C ASN A 191 -16.66 28.47 -16.98
N GLU A 192 -17.64 28.99 -16.24
CA GLU A 192 -17.39 29.71 -14.97
C GLU A 192 -16.56 28.88 -13.98
N LYS A 193 -16.90 27.58 -13.82
CA LYS A 193 -16.17 26.67 -12.94
C LYS A 193 -14.78 26.30 -13.47
N CYS A 194 -14.59 26.34 -14.79
CA CYS A 194 -13.26 26.19 -15.38
C CYS A 194 -12.38 27.39 -15.02
N LEU A 195 -12.92 28.62 -15.14
CA LEU A 195 -12.22 29.87 -14.84
C LEU A 195 -11.85 30.00 -13.35
N GLU A 196 -12.64 29.40 -12.44
CA GLU A 196 -12.29 29.30 -11.01
C GLU A 196 -10.99 28.52 -10.76
N ILE A 197 -10.62 27.58 -11.65
CA ILE A 197 -9.39 26.79 -11.52
C ILE A 197 -8.26 27.59 -12.15
N LYS A 198 -7.46 28.26 -11.31
CA LYS A 198 -6.40 29.19 -11.74
C LYS A 198 -5.49 28.62 -12.84
N GLU A 199 -5.02 27.39 -12.66
CA GLU A 199 -4.13 26.67 -13.59
C GLU A 199 -4.82 26.33 -14.92
N CYS A 200 -6.15 26.28 -14.93
CA CYS A 200 -6.95 25.95 -16.11
C CYS A 200 -7.43 27.18 -16.89
N SER A 201 -7.39 28.38 -16.33
CA SER A 201 -7.95 29.60 -16.92
C SER A 201 -7.61 29.78 -18.41
N ARG A 202 -6.33 29.57 -18.80
CA ARG A 202 -5.87 29.67 -20.19
C ARG A 202 -6.46 28.63 -21.16
N PHE A 203 -7.03 27.57 -20.63
CA PHE A 203 -7.59 26.46 -21.40
C PHE A 203 -9.11 26.54 -21.57
N CYS A 204 -9.79 27.35 -20.76
CA CYS A 204 -11.25 27.39 -20.76
C CYS A 204 -11.83 27.91 -22.07
N ASP A 205 -11.21 28.96 -22.64
CA ASP A 205 -11.60 29.52 -23.94
C ASP A 205 -10.86 28.86 -25.12
N ASN A 206 -9.65 28.38 -24.88
CA ASN A 206 -8.85 27.66 -25.87
C ASN A 206 -8.32 26.36 -25.28
N THR A 207 -9.07 25.27 -25.50
CA THR A 207 -8.80 23.98 -24.88
C THR A 207 -7.48 23.35 -25.32
N ASP A 208 -6.95 23.71 -26.49
CA ASP A 208 -5.65 23.25 -27.00
C ASP A 208 -4.82 24.42 -27.56
N PRO A 209 -4.21 25.25 -26.69
CA PRO A 209 -3.51 26.47 -27.10
C PRO A 209 -2.35 26.26 -28.08
N ASN A 210 -1.75 25.07 -28.08
CA ASN A 210 -0.64 24.72 -28.95
C ASN A 210 -1.05 23.84 -30.12
N ASN A 211 -2.35 23.62 -30.32
CA ASN A 211 -2.87 22.81 -31.43
C ASN A 211 -2.23 21.41 -31.49
N LEU A 212 -1.94 20.82 -30.32
CA LEU A 212 -1.29 19.52 -30.17
C LEU A 212 -2.06 18.41 -30.88
N ILE A 213 -3.38 18.50 -30.99
CA ILE A 213 -4.20 17.53 -31.75
C ILE A 213 -3.70 17.36 -33.18
N ASN A 214 -3.29 18.47 -33.80
CA ASN A 214 -2.89 18.52 -35.19
C ASN A 214 -1.38 18.42 -35.39
N ILE A 215 -0.59 18.95 -34.45
CA ILE A 215 0.88 19.09 -34.60
C ILE A 215 1.64 17.93 -33.91
N ALA A 216 1.00 17.11 -33.08
CA ALA A 216 1.70 16.00 -32.42
C ALA A 216 2.39 15.08 -33.44
N ASN A 217 3.70 14.89 -33.27
CA ASN A 217 4.55 14.02 -34.11
C ASN A 217 4.15 12.54 -34.04
N CYS A 218 3.29 12.24 -33.09
CA CYS A 218 2.82 10.90 -32.72
C CYS A 218 1.34 10.72 -33.04
N LYS A 219 0.75 11.65 -33.79
CA LYS A 219 -0.50 11.40 -34.51
C LYS A 219 -0.23 10.12 -35.26
N VAL A 220 -0.84 9.04 -34.76
CA VAL A 220 -0.77 7.72 -35.38
C VAL A 220 -1.02 8.00 -36.85
N VAL A 221 0.01 7.80 -37.68
CA VAL A 221 -0.24 7.40 -39.06
C VAL A 221 -1.12 6.20 -38.83
N LEU A 222 -2.44 6.41 -38.93
CA LEU A 222 -3.35 5.34 -39.27
C LEU A 222 -2.61 4.73 -40.44
N ILE A 223 -1.95 3.59 -40.20
CA ILE A 223 -1.37 2.78 -41.27
C ILE A 223 -2.48 2.79 -42.30
N SER A 224 -2.19 3.48 -43.40
CA SER A 224 -3.12 3.90 -44.43
C SER A 224 -4.36 3.03 -44.44
N LYS A 225 -5.46 3.56 -43.87
CA LYS A 225 -6.81 3.12 -44.28
C LYS A 225 -7.08 3.44 -45.75
N ASP A 226 -6.10 3.99 -46.47
CA ASP A 226 -6.11 4.10 -47.92
C ASP A 226 -5.78 2.76 -48.63
N ASN A 227 -5.47 1.70 -47.89
CA ASN A 227 -5.70 0.32 -48.36
C ASN A 227 -6.94 -0.25 -47.68
N ASP A 228 -8.08 0.41 -47.89
CA ASP A 228 -9.41 -0.17 -47.69
C ASP A 228 -9.65 -1.24 -48.76
N GLU A 229 -8.88 -2.34 -48.72
CA GLU A 229 -9.38 -3.60 -49.25
C GLU A 229 -10.37 -4.13 -48.21
N TYR A 230 -11.59 -3.57 -48.22
CA TYR A 230 -12.69 -4.08 -47.41
C TYR A 230 -12.91 -5.54 -47.80
N ILE A 231 -12.43 -6.45 -46.95
CA ILE A 231 -12.83 -7.84 -47.02
C ILE A 231 -14.31 -7.87 -46.63
N GLU A 232 -15.16 -8.10 -47.62
CA GLU A 232 -16.59 -8.31 -47.45
C GLU A 232 -16.83 -9.27 -46.28
N LYS A 233 -17.81 -9.00 -45.41
CA LYS A 233 -18.06 -9.76 -44.17
C LYS A 233 -18.04 -11.29 -44.39
N LYS A 234 -18.57 -11.72 -45.54
CA LYS A 234 -18.56 -13.11 -45.99
C LYS A 234 -17.15 -13.69 -46.11
N LYS A 235 -16.21 -12.94 -46.71
CA LYS A 235 -14.80 -13.33 -46.89
C LYS A 235 -14.04 -13.29 -45.55
N CYS A 236 -14.43 -12.42 -44.61
CA CYS A 236 -13.91 -12.43 -43.24
C CYS A 236 -14.38 -13.68 -42.47
N ASP A 237 -15.66 -14.03 -42.59
CA ASP A 237 -16.21 -15.23 -41.98
C ASP A 237 -15.61 -16.51 -42.59
N THR A 238 -15.37 -16.54 -43.92
CA THR A 238 -14.67 -17.65 -44.58
C THR A 238 -13.21 -17.77 -44.14
N LEU A 239 -12.49 -16.64 -44.00
CA LEU A 239 -11.10 -16.64 -43.50
C LEU A 239 -11.03 -17.06 -42.03
N LYS A 240 -12.05 -16.70 -41.24
CA LYS A 240 -12.19 -17.14 -39.85
C LYS A 240 -12.45 -18.64 -39.77
N GLU A 241 -13.34 -19.18 -40.60
CA GLU A 241 -13.59 -20.62 -40.70
C GLU A 241 -12.36 -21.38 -41.18
N GLN A 242 -11.64 -20.87 -42.18
CA GLN A 242 -10.37 -21.45 -42.64
C GLN A 242 -9.28 -21.40 -41.57
N ALA A 243 -9.17 -20.31 -40.81
CA ALA A 243 -8.22 -20.19 -39.71
C ALA A 243 -8.57 -21.12 -38.54
N VAL A 244 -9.86 -21.33 -38.28
CA VAL A 244 -10.35 -22.29 -37.27
C VAL A 244 -10.16 -23.74 -37.74
N ALA A 245 -10.34 -24.02 -39.03
CA ALA A 245 -10.12 -25.34 -39.62
C ALA A 245 -8.63 -25.69 -39.77
N ALA A 246 -7.77 -24.70 -40.07
CA ALA A 246 -6.32 -24.85 -40.13
C ALA A 246 -5.69 -24.96 -38.73
N LYS A 247 -6.37 -24.46 -37.70
CA LYS A 247 -5.99 -24.69 -36.31
C LYS A 247 -6.61 -26.01 -35.87
N THR A 248 -5.95 -27.11 -36.23
CA THR A 248 -6.14 -28.39 -35.55
C THR A 248 -5.65 -28.22 -34.11
N CYS A 249 -6.49 -27.63 -33.25
CA CYS A 249 -6.38 -27.84 -31.82
C CYS A 249 -6.70 -29.31 -31.59
N GLU A 250 -5.72 -30.16 -31.79
CA GLU A 250 -5.71 -31.48 -31.20
C GLU A 250 -5.86 -31.24 -29.70
N SER A 251 -7.04 -31.51 -29.15
CA SER A 251 -7.23 -31.56 -27.72
C SER A 251 -6.45 -32.78 -27.23
N LYS A 252 -5.13 -32.61 -27.06
CA LYS A 252 -4.45 -33.37 -26.03
C LYS A 252 -5.06 -32.86 -24.74
N GLU A 253 -6.05 -33.60 -24.26
CA GLU A 253 -6.39 -33.58 -22.85
C GLU A 253 -5.05 -33.66 -22.13
N VAL A 254 -4.63 -32.54 -21.54
CA VAL A 254 -3.56 -32.56 -20.58
C VAL A 254 -4.15 -33.36 -19.43
N GLN A 255 -3.86 -34.65 -19.43
CA GLN A 255 -4.05 -35.46 -18.24
C GLN A 255 -3.20 -34.77 -17.18
N ILE A 256 -3.89 -34.08 -16.27
CA ILE A 256 -3.31 -33.63 -15.02
C ILE A 256 -2.74 -34.92 -14.40
N PRO A 257 -1.42 -35.07 -14.24
CA PRO A 257 -0.90 -36.27 -13.62
C PRO A 257 -1.52 -36.32 -12.23
N GLN A 258 -2.35 -37.33 -11.98
CA GLN A 258 -2.79 -37.64 -10.62
C GLN A 258 -1.53 -37.74 -9.76
N PHE A 259 -1.56 -37.09 -8.60
CA PHE A 259 -0.52 -37.20 -7.59
C PHE A 259 -0.41 -38.68 -7.18
N THR A 260 0.53 -39.40 -7.79
CA THR A 260 0.86 -40.77 -7.41
C THR A 260 2.09 -40.73 -6.53
N PHE A 261 2.16 -41.63 -5.55
CA PHE A 261 3.26 -41.73 -4.57
C PHE A 261 4.65 -42.02 -5.18
N SER A 262 4.76 -42.12 -6.51
CA SER A 262 6.02 -42.32 -7.25
C SER A 262 6.65 -41.03 -7.80
N ASP A 263 5.99 -39.88 -7.62
CA ASP A 263 6.47 -38.60 -8.17
C ASP A 263 7.55 -37.98 -7.26
N ASN A 264 8.70 -37.60 -7.83
CA ASN A 264 9.84 -37.03 -7.08
C ASN A 264 9.47 -35.75 -6.29
N ARG A 265 8.36 -35.09 -6.67
CA ARG A 265 7.79 -33.95 -5.96
C ARG A 265 7.23 -34.32 -4.58
N ALA A 266 6.75 -35.56 -4.40
CA ALA A 266 6.28 -36.06 -3.10
C ALA A 266 7.43 -36.21 -2.10
N ILE A 267 8.63 -36.56 -2.57
CA ILE A 267 9.84 -36.65 -1.73
C ILE A 267 10.18 -35.28 -1.14
N ILE A 268 10.10 -34.22 -1.95
CA ILE A 268 10.35 -32.84 -1.52
C ILE A 268 9.32 -32.41 -0.45
N LEU A 269 8.04 -32.73 -0.66
CA LEU A 269 6.99 -32.42 0.31
C LEU A 269 7.16 -33.17 1.64
N ILE A 270 7.52 -34.46 1.60
CA ILE A 270 7.81 -35.26 2.81
C ILE A 270 8.99 -34.66 3.57
N LEU A 271 10.06 -34.27 2.87
CA LEU A 271 11.24 -33.65 3.49
C LEU A 271 10.87 -32.34 4.17
N PHE A 272 10.10 -31.46 3.53
CA PHE A 272 9.65 -30.21 4.13
C PHE A 272 8.71 -30.43 5.32
N SER A 273 7.81 -31.41 5.26
CA SER A 273 6.94 -31.77 6.39
C SER A 273 7.74 -32.29 7.58
N LEU A 274 8.73 -33.16 7.36
CA LEU A 274 9.61 -33.64 8.42
C LEU A 274 10.45 -32.51 9.03
N TRP A 275 10.93 -31.59 8.20
CA TRP A 275 11.66 -30.41 8.66
C TRP A 275 10.79 -29.47 9.50
N GLY A 276 9.56 -29.22 9.09
CA GLY A 276 8.60 -28.43 9.85
C GLY A 276 8.27 -29.04 11.21
N ILE A 277 8.13 -30.37 11.27
CA ILE A 277 7.92 -31.11 12.53
C ILE A 277 9.15 -31.00 13.44
N PHE A 278 10.36 -31.16 12.90
CA PHE A 278 11.61 -31.03 13.65
C PHE A 278 11.79 -29.62 14.25
N LEU A 279 11.54 -28.57 13.46
CA LEU A 279 11.59 -27.19 13.93
C LEU A 279 10.55 -26.90 15.01
N SER A 280 9.35 -27.48 14.88
CA SER A 280 8.31 -27.39 15.90
C SER A 280 8.74 -28.04 17.22
N PHE A 281 9.37 -29.21 17.18
CA PHE A 281 9.93 -29.85 18.38
C PHE A 281 11.07 -29.07 19.01
N LEU A 282 11.95 -28.44 18.22
CA LEU A 282 13.00 -27.56 18.76
C LEU A 282 12.41 -26.33 19.46
N PHE A 283 11.37 -25.72 18.86
CA PHE A 283 10.69 -24.58 19.46
C PHE A 283 9.97 -24.97 20.77
N LEU A 284 9.27 -26.11 20.77
CA LEU A 284 8.63 -26.64 21.96
C LEU A 284 9.63 -27.10 23.02
N TYR A 285 10.79 -27.65 22.64
CA TYR A 285 11.86 -28.01 23.59
C TYR A 285 12.43 -26.77 24.30
N LYS A 286 12.55 -25.64 23.60
CA LYS A 286 13.01 -24.37 24.18
C LYS A 286 11.96 -23.72 25.08
N MET A 287 10.67 -23.91 24.79
CA MET A 287 9.56 -23.27 25.51
C MET A 287 8.94 -24.14 26.62
N THR A 288 9.15 -25.46 26.61
CA THR A 288 8.61 -26.38 27.62
C THR A 288 9.71 -26.68 28.66
N PRO A 289 9.47 -26.62 29.98
CA PRO A 289 10.49 -26.90 31.01
C PRO A 289 10.78 -28.41 31.16
N PHE A 290 10.95 -29.11 30.04
CA PHE A 290 11.12 -30.56 29.98
C PHE A 290 12.49 -31.03 30.51
N ARG A 291 13.50 -30.14 30.55
CA ARG A 291 14.83 -30.43 31.13
C ARG A 291 14.75 -30.76 32.63
N SER A 292 13.82 -30.13 33.36
CA SER A 292 13.61 -30.38 34.80
C SER A 292 12.76 -31.64 35.04
N TRP A 293 11.90 -32.02 34.09
CA TRP A 293 11.03 -33.18 34.22
C TRP A 293 11.75 -34.51 33.90
N ILE A 294 12.66 -34.50 32.93
CA ILE A 294 13.47 -35.68 32.55
C ILE A 294 14.52 -36.02 33.61
N SER A 295 15.21 -35.02 34.18
CA SER A 295 16.18 -35.26 35.26
C SER A 295 15.53 -35.88 36.50
N ASN A 296 14.30 -35.46 36.82
CA ASN A 296 13.58 -35.95 38.00
C ASN A 296 13.02 -37.38 37.82
N LYS A 297 12.85 -37.84 36.56
CA LYS A 297 12.33 -39.18 36.25
C LYS A 297 13.43 -40.23 36.04
N LEU A 298 14.65 -39.83 35.71
CA LEU A 298 15.81 -40.73 35.52
C LEU A 298 16.71 -40.87 36.77
N GLY A 299 16.51 -40.07 37.81
CA GLY A 299 17.30 -40.10 39.05
C GLY A 299 16.80 -41.03 40.17
N LYS A 300 15.85 -41.94 39.92
CA LYS A 300 15.34 -42.85 40.97
C LYS A 300 15.34 -44.31 40.52
N LYS A 301 16.48 -45.00 40.64
CA LYS A 301 16.57 -46.36 41.21
C LYS A 301 18.01 -46.92 41.30
N LYS A 302 18.27 -47.55 42.47
CA LYS A 302 19.41 -48.34 42.98
C LYS A 302 20.48 -47.48 43.69
N ILE A 303 20.81 -47.69 44.98
CA ILE A 303 21.06 -48.96 45.68
C ILE A 303 20.62 -48.87 47.18
N LEU A 304 20.02 -49.95 47.68
CA LEU A 304 19.77 -50.24 49.12
C LEU A 304 21.10 -50.49 49.87
N ARG A 305 21.31 -49.82 51.01
CA ARG A 305 22.02 -50.39 52.16
C ARG A 305 21.59 -49.67 53.45
N ASP A 306 20.99 -50.45 54.35
CA ASP A 306 20.71 -50.09 55.73
C ASP A 306 21.97 -49.60 56.46
N ASN A 307 21.88 -48.47 57.18
CA ASN A 307 22.03 -48.35 58.64
C ASN A 307 22.32 -46.92 59.10
N PHE A 308 21.45 -46.45 60.00
CA PHE A 308 21.64 -45.52 61.13
C PHE A 308 21.98 -44.02 60.92
N ASN A 309 21.20 -43.24 61.69
CA ASN A 309 21.36 -41.86 62.18
C ASN A 309 20.97 -40.69 61.28
N GLU A 310 19.69 -40.34 61.38
CA GLU A 310 19.20 -39.04 61.86
C GLU A 310 20.30 -38.04 62.26
N GLN A 311 20.55 -37.03 61.43
CA GLN A 311 20.57 -35.62 61.82
C GLN A 311 20.62 -34.75 60.55
N SER A 312 19.66 -33.83 60.47
CA SER A 312 19.67 -32.66 59.60
C SER A 312 21.02 -31.95 59.65
N ASP A 313 21.53 -31.48 58.51
CA ASP A 313 22.25 -30.20 58.41
C ASP A 313 22.29 -29.74 56.95
N ASP A 314 21.92 -28.46 56.76
CA ASP A 314 22.22 -27.63 55.60
C ASP A 314 23.73 -27.53 55.42
N GLU A 315 24.25 -27.69 54.20
CA GLU A 315 25.33 -26.82 53.74
C GLU A 315 25.50 -26.84 52.21
N THR A 316 25.67 -25.61 51.74
CA THR A 316 26.12 -25.07 50.45
C THR A 316 27.50 -25.58 49.98
N LEU A 317 28.01 -24.96 48.90
CA LEU A 317 29.36 -24.99 48.27
C LEU A 317 29.36 -25.79 46.94
N ASP A 318 29.94 -25.36 45.81
CA ASP A 318 30.74 -24.18 45.41
C ASP A 318 30.67 -24.12 43.86
N VAL A 319 30.51 -22.96 43.21
CA VAL A 319 31.56 -22.07 42.61
C VAL A 319 32.42 -22.73 41.52
N ASP A 320 32.45 -22.11 40.32
CA ASP A 320 33.66 -21.77 39.51
C ASP A 320 33.35 -21.40 38.04
N TYR A 321 33.60 -20.13 37.67
CA TYR A 321 34.62 -19.62 36.70
C TYR A 321 34.18 -19.67 35.23
N GLU A 322 34.40 -18.71 34.32
CA GLU A 322 35.14 -17.45 34.21
C GLU A 322 34.52 -16.70 33.01
N THR A 323 34.58 -15.37 32.88
CA THR A 323 35.60 -14.73 32.02
C THR A 323 35.51 -13.21 32.13
N ALA A 324 36.71 -12.63 32.16
CA ALA A 324 37.04 -11.24 32.42
C ALA A 324 36.72 -10.28 31.27
N ASP A 325 36.58 -9.00 31.61
CA ASP A 325 37.58 -7.96 31.28
C ASP A 325 36.89 -6.60 31.14
N ARG A 326 37.00 -5.74 32.17
CA ARG A 326 37.08 -4.27 32.02
C ARG A 326 37.84 -3.65 33.17
N ASN A 327 39.09 -3.30 32.87
CA ASN A 327 39.92 -2.36 33.59
C ASN A 327 39.19 -1.05 33.94
N MET A 328 39.24 -0.63 35.22
CA MET A 328 39.48 0.78 35.53
C MET A 328 40.18 0.93 36.89
N GLN A 329 41.23 1.73 36.85
CA GLN A 329 42.26 1.92 37.87
C GLN A 329 41.76 2.67 39.12
N ASN A 330 42.36 2.28 40.25
CA ASN A 330 42.90 3.16 41.30
C ASN A 330 41.93 3.92 42.24
N THR A 331 41.66 3.33 43.40
CA THR A 331 41.76 4.05 44.70
C THR A 331 42.11 3.06 45.81
N GLY A 332 43.25 3.26 46.47
CA GLY A 332 43.76 2.38 47.52
C GLY A 332 43.10 2.60 48.87
N TYR A 333 42.84 1.49 49.58
CA TYR A 333 42.75 1.45 51.03
C TYR A 333 43.43 0.17 51.53
N ASN A 334 44.63 0.34 52.09
CA ASN A 334 45.25 -0.63 52.98
C ASN A 334 44.62 -0.45 54.36
N ILE A 335 43.95 -1.47 54.88
CA ILE A 335 43.66 -1.57 56.32
C ILE A 335 44.30 -2.85 56.82
N ILE A 336 45.34 -2.64 57.61
CA ILE A 336 46.14 -3.64 58.31
C ILE A 336 45.30 -4.14 59.50
N TYR A 337 45.18 -5.46 59.61
CA TYR A 337 44.63 -6.15 60.77
C TYR A 337 45.61 -6.00 61.95
N ASN A 338 45.11 -5.67 63.14
CA ASN A 338 45.85 -5.95 64.36
C ASN A 338 44.92 -6.48 65.46
N SER A 339 45.39 -7.54 66.09
CA SER A 339 44.73 -8.36 67.10
C SER A 339 44.85 -7.77 68.50
N ASP A 340 43.99 -8.30 69.38
CA ASP A 340 44.24 -8.58 70.81
C ASP A 340 43.53 -7.74 71.92
N TRP A 341 42.61 -8.47 72.57
CA TRP A 341 42.38 -8.65 74.03
C TRP A 341 42.09 -7.44 74.96
N ASN A 342 40.90 -7.40 75.58
CA ASN A 342 40.63 -7.92 76.94
C ASN A 342 39.32 -7.38 77.54
N SER A 343 38.63 -8.25 78.30
CA SER A 343 37.43 -7.99 79.12
C SER A 343 37.79 -7.36 80.48
N PRO A 344 36.85 -6.63 81.12
CA PRO A 344 36.79 -6.61 82.57
C PRO A 344 35.37 -6.83 83.12
N ARG A 345 35.10 -7.99 83.71
CA ARG A 345 34.86 -8.18 85.16
C ARG A 345 34.37 -9.59 85.49
#